data_AF-A0A2C9KKQ4-F1
#
_entry.id   AF-A0A2C9KKQ4-F1
#
_cell.length_a   1.000
_cell.length_b   1.000
_cell.length_c   1.000
_cell.angle_alpha   90.00
_cell.angle_beta   90.00
_cell.angle_gamma   90.00
#
_symmetry.space_group_name_H-M   'P 1'
#
loop_
_entity.id
_entity.type
_entity.pdbx_description
1 polymer ?
#
loop_
_entity_poly.entity_id
_entity_poly.type
_entity_poly.pdbx_seq_one_letter_code
_entity_poly.pdbx_strand_id
1 'polypeptide(L)'
;MADADEKLRQIVSIINSLTCQLSKITGLTLKISCTEPRPVSSISWLCAGVQYHFPNNDLKQPCDISNKVVSFQLEMGLIFLEKLRSVLDKYIIAYLVSSKNITTKFKKLLQTKNGLEEILKELDKITAHIVLHTFGIEDKTSSIPTVDYFSQKKKQILSIKRLKVNQLQTIFIDSEHQFSMSESALVCNFLCLNQDLINMIESLSLKKREHEDIVYFLRKQLKVNEGEFKNSRDESFAKDLSILGFTKRGISILLATIPKDVVNSEVASYWAEQFIETFYRSHPVLSDTNRPRYIFSNSLDTWYTQEILCNDQVEPYNSIVSLDITMINCTAKGERLVEDFLLNHQSEDRTYLFLYHITSHETVHSLLTSGFQLNSGKGRQDFSTGKGVYFFEELQEAKKWGGIASEMRQAVIVYRINMQLLDKTGLNLIENEEEWKSIIKCSRTEDCDPSSTLKNITYVRGHKCLNAEQVSSGKSLAMGFGKSALQLCILDEGFLNRLTSFKNLFCVIFY
;
A
#
# COMPACT_ATOMS: atom_id res chain seq x y z
N MET A 1 -8.34 14.04 -18.84
CA MET A 1 -7.45 14.71 -17.86
C MET A 1 -7.79 16.19 -17.69
N ALA A 2 -7.80 17.02 -18.74
CA ALA A 2 -8.10 18.47 -18.62
C ALA A 2 -9.44 18.81 -17.91
N ASP A 3 -10.51 18.06 -18.15
CA ASP A 3 -11.82 18.25 -17.48
C ASP A 3 -11.80 17.82 -15.99
N ALA A 4 -10.99 16.82 -15.65
CA ALA A 4 -10.80 16.38 -14.27
C ALA A 4 -9.95 17.39 -13.49
N ASP A 5 -8.87 17.89 -14.09
CA ASP A 5 -8.01 18.92 -13.51
C ASP A 5 -8.77 20.22 -13.21
N GLU A 6 -9.67 20.62 -14.11
CA GLU A 6 -10.51 21.80 -13.91
C GLU A 6 -11.54 21.60 -12.80
N LYS A 7 -12.21 20.44 -12.76
CA LYS A 7 -13.12 20.07 -11.65
C LYS A 7 -12.39 20.06 -10.31
N LEU A 8 -11.15 19.55 -10.27
CA LEU A 8 -10.34 19.48 -9.06
C LEU A 8 -9.88 20.87 -8.59
N ARG A 9 -9.43 21.76 -9.50
CA ARG A 9 -9.13 23.17 -9.15
C ARG A 9 -10.34 23.86 -8.53
N GLN A 10 -11.53 23.60 -9.07
CA GLN A 10 -12.78 24.15 -8.55
C GLN A 10 -13.13 23.57 -7.16
N ILE A 11 -12.95 22.26 -6.94
CA ILE A 11 -13.12 21.63 -5.62
C ILE A 11 -12.14 22.22 -4.60
N VAL A 12 -10.85 22.37 -4.94
CA VAL A 12 -9.86 22.95 -4.03
C VAL A 12 -10.19 24.42 -3.71
N SER A 13 -10.68 25.19 -4.69
CA SER A 13 -11.19 26.55 -4.45
C SER A 13 -12.39 26.57 -3.49
N ILE A 14 -13.29 25.59 -3.59
CA ILE A 14 -14.42 25.41 -2.67
C ILE A 14 -13.92 25.06 -1.26
N ILE A 15 -13.02 24.09 -1.13
CA ILE A 15 -12.40 23.70 0.15
C ILE A 15 -11.71 24.92 0.76
N ASN A 16 -10.88 25.65 0.00
CA ASN A 16 -10.24 26.87 0.46
C ASN A 16 -11.21 27.93 0.96
N SER A 17 -12.30 28.12 0.23
CA SER A 17 -13.33 29.06 0.65
C SER A 17 -14.02 28.60 1.94
N LEU A 18 -14.26 27.30 2.11
CA LEU A 18 -14.81 26.73 3.34
C LEU A 18 -13.80 26.88 4.48
N THR A 19 -12.55 26.49 4.27
CA THR A 19 -11.46 26.61 5.21
C THR A 19 -11.22 28.06 5.65
N CYS A 20 -11.25 29.03 4.73
CA CYS A 20 -11.13 30.46 5.06
C CYS A 20 -12.32 30.95 5.92
N GLN A 21 -13.53 30.48 5.63
CA GLN A 21 -14.71 30.81 6.43
C GLN A 21 -14.66 30.14 7.81
N LEU A 22 -14.26 28.88 7.85
CA LEU A 22 -14.05 28.12 9.07
C LEU A 22 -12.95 28.76 9.90
N SER A 23 -11.88 29.24 9.27
CA SER A 23 -10.82 30.01 9.91
C SER A 23 -11.32 31.30 10.54
N LYS A 24 -12.18 32.03 9.83
CA LYS A 24 -12.86 33.19 10.41
C LYS A 24 -13.72 32.77 11.60
N ILE A 25 -14.42 31.64 11.52
CA ILE A 25 -15.34 31.13 12.54
C ILE A 25 -14.60 30.64 13.79
N THR A 26 -13.46 29.96 13.64
CA THR A 26 -12.72 29.29 14.72
C THR A 26 -11.51 30.09 15.21
N GLY A 27 -11.05 31.08 14.44
CA GLY A 27 -9.77 31.77 14.68
C GLY A 27 -8.54 30.99 14.18
N LEU A 28 -8.71 29.79 13.61
CA LEU A 28 -7.62 28.92 13.18
C LEU A 28 -7.35 29.10 11.68
N THR A 29 -6.17 29.59 11.29
CA THR A 29 -5.86 29.82 9.88
C THR A 29 -5.33 28.56 9.21
N LEU A 30 -6.11 27.99 8.29
CA LEU A 30 -5.63 26.96 7.37
C LEU A 30 -5.66 27.53 5.94
N LYS A 31 -4.50 27.54 5.28
CA LYS A 31 -4.34 27.96 3.88
C LYS A 31 -3.98 26.72 3.07
N ILE A 32 -4.89 26.27 2.20
CA ILE A 32 -4.58 25.19 1.25
C ILE A 32 -4.25 25.88 -0.08
N SER A 33 -2.99 26.00 -0.49
CA SER A 33 -2.68 26.69 -1.76
C SER A 33 -2.44 25.69 -2.88
N CYS A 34 -3.18 25.81 -3.99
CA CYS A 34 -2.70 25.33 -5.30
C CYS A 34 -1.71 26.36 -5.85
N THR A 35 -0.50 26.40 -5.30
CA THR A 35 0.61 26.99 -6.06
C THR A 35 1.13 25.91 -6.99
N GLU A 36 1.14 26.19 -8.29
CA GLU A 36 2.00 25.46 -9.21
C GLU A 36 3.41 25.41 -8.63
N PRO A 37 4.16 24.31 -8.76
CA PRO A 37 5.60 24.39 -8.64
C PRO A 37 6.08 25.20 -9.85
N ARG A 38 6.25 26.52 -9.70
CA ARG A 38 6.95 27.29 -10.73
C ARG A 38 8.42 26.90 -10.71
N PRO A 39 8.98 26.64 -11.91
CA PRO A 39 10.04 27.48 -12.43
C PRO A 39 9.46 28.36 -13.55
N VAL A 40 9.78 29.65 -13.50
CA VAL A 40 9.37 30.66 -14.49
C VAL A 40 9.93 30.28 -15.85
N SER A 41 9.07 30.03 -16.84
CA SER A 41 9.46 29.94 -18.26
C SER A 41 8.59 30.87 -19.10
N SER A 42 9.21 31.55 -20.06
CA SER A 42 8.55 32.49 -20.98
C SER A 42 8.15 31.75 -22.25
N ILE A 43 6.95 32.04 -22.76
CA ILE A 43 6.39 31.44 -23.98
C ILE A 43 6.53 32.47 -25.10
N SER A 44 7.13 32.09 -26.23
CA SER A 44 7.03 32.85 -27.48
C SER A 44 6.51 31.95 -28.59
N TRP A 45 5.63 32.50 -29.43
CA TRP A 45 4.89 31.79 -30.46
C TRP A 45 5.51 32.06 -31.82
N LEU A 46 5.88 30.99 -32.55
CA LEU A 46 6.20 31.06 -33.97
C LEU A 46 5.38 30.01 -34.73
N CYS A 47 5.03 30.34 -35.98
CA CYS A 47 4.04 29.65 -36.81
C CYS A 47 4.34 28.19 -37.22
N ALA A 48 5.32 27.51 -36.60
CA ALA A 48 5.66 26.12 -36.91
C ALA A 48 5.83 25.19 -35.67
N GLY A 49 5.48 25.63 -34.46
CA GLY A 49 5.48 24.78 -33.26
C GLY A 49 5.98 25.49 -32.00
N VAL A 50 5.63 24.93 -30.84
CA VAL A 50 5.96 25.47 -29.50
C VAL A 50 7.30 24.92 -29.04
N GLN A 51 8.28 25.79 -28.80
CA GLN A 51 9.57 25.41 -28.22
C GLN A 51 9.68 25.96 -26.79
N TYR A 52 9.77 25.07 -25.81
CA TYR A 52 9.98 25.42 -24.40
C TYR A 52 11.48 25.55 -24.11
N HIS A 53 11.88 26.63 -23.43
CA HIS A 53 13.23 26.77 -22.87
C HIS A 53 13.17 26.55 -21.35
N PHE A 54 13.78 25.47 -20.87
CA PHE A 54 14.09 25.28 -19.45
C PHE A 54 15.54 25.71 -19.21
N PRO A 55 15.86 26.49 -18.16
CA PRO A 55 17.24 26.66 -17.74
C PRO A 55 17.70 25.37 -17.06
N ASN A 56 18.50 24.61 -17.80
CA ASN A 56 19.24 23.40 -17.43
C ASN A 56 18.48 22.09 -17.16
N ASN A 57 18.81 21.13 -18.02
CA ASN A 57 18.74 19.66 -17.94
C ASN A 57 17.36 18.97 -18.03
N ASP A 58 17.00 18.67 -19.29
CA ASP A 58 16.65 17.33 -19.80
C ASP A 58 15.92 16.35 -18.87
N LEU A 59 14.70 16.68 -18.43
CA LEU A 59 13.70 15.65 -18.11
C LEU A 59 12.31 16.10 -18.57
N LYS A 60 11.89 15.57 -19.73
CA LYS A 60 10.49 15.59 -20.16
C LYS A 60 9.72 14.53 -19.35
N GLN A 61 9.14 14.89 -18.21
CA GLN A 61 8.08 14.08 -17.58
C GLN A 61 6.72 14.76 -17.75
N PRO A 62 5.69 14.07 -18.29
CA PRO A 62 4.32 14.56 -18.28
C PRO A 62 3.64 14.30 -16.92
N CYS A 63 3.17 15.37 -16.27
CA CYS A 63 1.95 15.46 -15.45
C CYS A 63 1.61 14.42 -14.35
N ASP A 64 2.57 13.74 -13.71
CA ASP A 64 2.28 12.92 -12.51
C ASP A 64 2.22 13.77 -11.21
N ILE A 65 2.87 14.94 -11.23
CA ILE A 65 2.98 15.85 -10.09
C ILE A 65 1.63 16.53 -9.75
N SER A 66 0.78 16.83 -10.75
CA SER A 66 -0.51 17.51 -10.51
C SER A 66 -1.48 16.62 -9.75
N ASN A 67 -1.59 15.34 -10.11
CA ASN A 67 -2.48 14.39 -9.44
C ASN A 67 -2.05 14.12 -8.00
N LYS A 68 -0.75 13.97 -7.76
CA LYS A 68 -0.17 13.77 -6.42
C LYS A 68 -0.40 14.97 -5.49
N VAL A 69 -0.16 16.18 -5.99
CA VAL A 69 -0.41 17.43 -5.24
C VAL A 69 -1.90 17.60 -4.92
N VAL A 70 -2.78 17.23 -5.84
CA VAL A 70 -4.24 17.33 -5.64
C VAL A 70 -4.75 16.28 -4.66
N SER A 71 -4.32 15.01 -4.76
CA SER A 71 -4.65 13.96 -3.79
C SER A 71 -4.28 14.40 -2.38
N PHE A 72 -3.05 14.91 -2.24
CA PHE A 72 -2.56 15.46 -0.97
C PHE A 72 -3.44 16.58 -0.42
N GLN A 73 -3.83 17.55 -1.24
CA GLN A 73 -4.68 18.66 -0.80
C GLN A 73 -6.07 18.21 -0.35
N LEU A 74 -6.63 17.20 -1.02
CA LEU A 74 -7.93 16.63 -0.67
C LEU A 74 -7.86 15.84 0.63
N GLU A 75 -6.81 15.04 0.83
CA GLU A 75 -6.58 14.30 2.07
C GLU A 75 -6.35 15.24 3.26
N MET A 76 -5.53 16.28 3.09
CA MET A 76 -5.35 17.31 4.12
C MET A 76 -6.66 18.05 4.43
N GLY A 77 -7.45 18.34 3.39
CA GLY A 77 -8.78 18.92 3.55
C GLY A 77 -9.73 18.00 4.32
N LEU A 78 -9.73 16.71 4.00
CA LEU A 78 -10.52 15.67 4.69
C LEU A 78 -10.16 15.56 6.16
N ILE A 79 -8.87 15.39 6.46
CA ILE A 79 -8.35 15.30 7.83
C ILE A 79 -8.80 16.52 8.66
N PHE A 80 -8.70 17.72 8.09
CA PHE A 80 -9.11 18.94 8.76
C PHE A 80 -10.63 19.00 9.01
N LEU A 81 -11.43 18.63 8.00
CA LEU A 81 -12.89 18.62 8.10
C LEU A 81 -13.39 17.55 9.09
N GLU A 82 -12.74 16.38 9.16
CA GLU A 82 -13.02 15.34 10.15
C GLU A 82 -12.72 15.82 11.56
N LYS A 83 -11.58 16.49 11.77
CA LYS A 83 -11.23 17.08 13.07
C LYS A 83 -12.26 18.13 13.49
N LEU A 84 -12.67 18.99 12.57
CA LEU A 84 -13.71 19.98 12.83
C LEU A 84 -15.05 19.33 13.20
N ARG A 85 -15.47 18.29 12.46
CA ARG A 85 -16.66 17.50 12.78
C ARG A 85 -16.57 16.93 14.20
N SER A 86 -15.44 16.34 14.58
CA SER A 86 -15.22 15.78 15.92
C SER A 86 -15.36 16.84 17.02
N VAL A 87 -14.86 18.06 16.79
CA VAL A 87 -15.01 19.15 17.77
C VAL A 87 -16.48 19.61 17.86
N LEU A 88 -17.20 19.69 16.73
CA LEU A 88 -18.63 19.98 16.74
C LEU A 88 -19.44 18.92 17.48
N ASP A 89 -19.07 17.63 17.38
CA ASP A 89 -19.70 16.54 18.12
C ASP A 89 -19.57 16.71 19.63
N LYS A 90 -18.33 16.96 20.12
CA LYS A 90 -18.08 17.20 21.54
C LYS A 90 -18.89 18.38 22.06
N TYR A 91 -18.99 19.46 21.28
CA TYR A 91 -19.78 20.63 21.64
C TYR A 91 -21.27 20.34 21.70
N ILE A 92 -21.82 19.64 20.70
CA ILE A 92 -23.23 19.27 20.65
C ILE A 92 -23.60 18.40 21.86
N ILE A 93 -22.74 17.43 22.22
CA ILE A 93 -22.93 16.58 23.40
C ILE A 93 -22.92 17.43 24.68
N ALA A 94 -21.92 18.29 24.88
CA ALA A 94 -21.84 19.17 26.05
C ALA A 94 -23.04 20.13 26.14
N TYR A 95 -23.52 20.65 25.02
CA TYR A 95 -24.71 21.50 24.96
C TYR A 95 -25.99 20.75 25.34
N LEU A 96 -26.16 19.52 24.85
CA LEU A 96 -27.31 18.68 25.18
C LEU A 96 -27.35 18.29 26.66
N VAL A 97 -26.18 18.11 27.28
CA VAL A 97 -26.05 17.83 28.72
C VAL A 97 -26.36 19.08 29.57
N SER A 98 -25.97 20.27 29.11
CA SER A 98 -26.07 21.53 29.86
C SER A 98 -27.37 22.33 29.65
N SER A 99 -28.14 22.05 28.59
CA SER A 99 -29.30 22.86 28.20
C SER A 99 -30.53 22.04 27.82
N LYS A 100 -31.66 22.31 28.49
CA LYS A 100 -32.95 21.64 28.21
C LYS A 100 -33.72 22.19 27.00
N ASN A 101 -33.30 23.31 26.42
CA ASN A 101 -34.05 23.98 25.33
C ASN A 101 -33.22 24.07 24.03
N ILE A 102 -33.75 23.48 22.95
CA ILE A 102 -33.14 23.54 21.61
C ILE A 102 -33.30 24.95 21.04
N THR A 103 -32.21 25.72 21.04
CA THR A 103 -32.18 27.06 20.46
C THR A 103 -32.03 27.02 18.93
N THR A 104 -32.44 28.09 18.25
CA THR A 104 -32.17 28.30 16.81
C THR A 104 -30.67 28.23 16.48
N LYS A 105 -29.81 28.55 17.45
CA LYS A 105 -28.35 28.42 17.33
C LYS A 105 -27.90 26.96 17.27
N PHE A 106 -28.48 26.09 18.12
CA PHE A 106 -28.23 24.65 18.07
C PHE A 106 -28.68 24.01 16.76
N LYS A 107 -29.87 24.36 16.26
CA LYS A 107 -30.36 23.88 14.95
C LYS A 107 -29.41 24.22 13.79
N LYS A 108 -28.80 25.41 13.82
CA LYS A 108 -27.81 25.83 12.83
C LYS A 108 -26.51 25.05 12.94
N LEU A 109 -26.01 24.79 14.15
CA LEU A 109 -24.81 23.97 14.36
C LEU A 109 -25.01 22.52 13.90
N LEU A 110 -26.19 21.95 14.15
CA LEU A 110 -26.54 20.62 13.65
C LEU A 110 -26.61 20.60 12.12
N GLN A 111 -27.17 21.65 11.49
CA GLN A 111 -27.14 21.80 10.03
C GLN A 111 -25.70 21.94 9.50
N THR A 112 -24.81 22.66 10.19
CA THR A 112 -23.38 22.72 9.85
C THR A 112 -22.75 21.34 9.87
N LYS A 113 -22.97 20.58 10.95
CA LYS A 113 -22.44 19.24 11.13
C LYS A 113 -22.92 18.33 9.99
N ASN A 114 -24.22 18.29 9.73
CA ASN A 114 -24.79 17.46 8.68
C ASN A 114 -24.24 17.84 7.29
N GLY A 115 -24.11 19.14 7.00
CA GLY A 115 -23.49 19.61 5.76
C GLY A 115 -22.00 19.23 5.63
N LEU A 116 -21.26 19.26 6.74
CA LEU A 116 -19.86 18.79 6.78
C LEU A 116 -19.78 17.28 6.58
N GLU A 117 -20.65 16.49 7.21
CA GLU A 117 -20.70 15.02 7.02
C GLU A 117 -20.99 14.63 5.57
N GLU A 118 -21.87 15.37 4.89
CA GLU A 118 -22.15 15.16 3.47
C GLU A 118 -20.96 15.54 2.57
N ILE A 119 -20.26 16.64 2.88
CA ILE A 119 -19.03 17.01 2.14
C ILE A 119 -17.92 15.99 2.38
N LEU A 120 -17.71 15.55 3.63
CA LEU A 120 -16.75 14.51 3.96
C LEU A 120 -17.03 13.24 3.17
N LYS A 121 -18.29 12.79 3.14
CA LYS A 121 -18.71 11.62 2.35
C LYS A 121 -18.40 11.76 0.86
N GLU A 122 -18.59 12.94 0.29
CA GLU A 122 -18.29 13.16 -1.13
C GLU A 122 -16.78 13.32 -1.40
N LEU A 123 -16.04 13.97 -0.51
CA LEU A 123 -14.58 14.05 -0.59
C LEU A 123 -13.93 12.68 -0.41
N ASP A 124 -14.52 11.82 0.42
CA ASP A 124 -14.09 10.43 0.59
C ASP A 124 -14.24 9.65 -0.71
N LYS A 125 -15.36 9.82 -1.43
CA LYS A 125 -15.54 9.21 -2.75
C LYS A 125 -14.53 9.73 -3.76
N ILE A 126 -14.26 11.03 -3.78
CA ILE A 126 -13.26 11.62 -4.68
C ILE A 126 -11.87 11.13 -4.35
N THR A 127 -11.53 11.07 -3.06
CA THR A 127 -10.20 10.62 -2.62
C THR A 127 -10.03 9.14 -2.93
N ALA A 128 -11.03 8.31 -2.62
CA ALA A 128 -11.04 6.90 -3.04
C ALA A 128 -10.88 6.78 -4.56
N HIS A 129 -11.62 7.57 -5.35
CA HIS A 129 -11.50 7.56 -6.81
C HIS A 129 -10.09 7.96 -7.29
N ILE A 130 -9.50 9.01 -6.73
CA ILE A 130 -8.15 9.48 -7.08
C ILE A 130 -7.10 8.46 -6.64
N VAL A 131 -7.24 7.87 -5.46
CA VAL A 131 -6.35 6.83 -4.95
C VAL A 131 -6.41 5.61 -5.86
N LEU A 132 -7.61 5.11 -6.18
CA LEU A 132 -7.80 3.99 -7.11
C LEU A 132 -7.22 4.30 -8.49
N HIS A 133 -7.49 5.49 -9.04
CA HIS A 133 -6.95 5.91 -10.33
C HIS A 133 -5.43 6.09 -10.29
N THR A 134 -4.86 6.55 -9.17
CA THR A 134 -3.40 6.64 -8.96
C THR A 134 -2.78 5.25 -8.97
N PHE A 135 -3.52 4.24 -8.52
CA PHE A 135 -3.13 2.84 -8.58
C PHE A 135 -3.58 2.10 -9.85
N GLY A 136 -3.98 2.81 -10.92
CA GLY A 136 -4.36 2.19 -12.20
C GLY A 136 -5.71 1.44 -12.18
N ILE A 137 -6.45 1.50 -11.07
CA ILE A 137 -7.72 0.79 -10.90
C ILE A 137 -8.86 1.63 -11.47
N GLU A 138 -9.50 1.14 -12.54
CA GLU A 138 -10.71 1.75 -13.10
C GLU A 138 -11.92 1.57 -12.18
N ASP A 139 -12.30 2.64 -11.46
CA ASP A 139 -13.56 2.67 -10.73
C ASP A 139 -14.74 2.97 -11.67
N LYS A 140 -15.44 1.91 -12.10
CA LYS A 140 -16.66 2.01 -12.93
C LYS A 140 -17.92 2.38 -12.14
N THR A 141 -17.83 2.54 -10.82
CA THR A 141 -18.99 2.61 -9.91
C THR A 141 -19.18 3.96 -9.23
N SER A 142 -18.17 4.83 -9.17
CA SER A 142 -18.29 6.16 -8.57
C SER A 142 -18.56 7.25 -9.62
N SER A 143 -19.80 7.75 -9.68
CA SER A 143 -20.04 9.05 -10.31
C SER A 143 -19.39 10.12 -9.42
N ILE A 144 -18.28 10.71 -9.86
CA ILE A 144 -17.67 11.84 -9.18
C ILE A 144 -18.73 12.96 -9.04
N PRO A 145 -18.95 13.51 -7.84
CA PRO A 145 -19.97 14.53 -7.64
C PRO A 145 -19.69 15.78 -8.47
N THR A 146 -20.74 16.41 -8.99
CA THR A 146 -20.58 17.57 -9.85
C THR A 146 -20.12 18.81 -9.07
N VAL A 147 -19.48 19.75 -9.76
CA VAL A 147 -19.11 21.06 -9.19
C VAL A 147 -20.34 21.80 -8.67
N ASP A 148 -21.48 21.68 -9.36
CA ASP A 148 -22.75 22.27 -8.92
C ASP A 148 -23.21 21.68 -7.59
N TYR A 149 -23.05 20.38 -7.39
CA TYR A 149 -23.33 19.73 -6.11
C TYR A 149 -22.48 20.34 -4.98
N PHE A 150 -21.16 20.42 -5.15
CA PHE A 150 -20.28 21.06 -4.15
C PHE A 150 -20.60 22.54 -3.95
N SER A 151 -20.97 23.27 -5.00
CA SER A 151 -21.36 24.67 -4.91
C SER A 151 -22.67 24.86 -4.14
N GLN A 152 -23.63 23.95 -4.29
CA GLN A 152 -24.86 23.92 -3.49
C GLN A 152 -24.56 23.59 -2.02
N LYS A 153 -23.72 22.59 -1.75
CA LYS A 153 -23.31 22.24 -0.37
C LYS A 153 -22.51 23.35 0.30
N LYS A 154 -21.60 23.99 -0.43
CA LYS A 154 -20.93 25.22 -0.01
C LYS A 154 -21.95 26.27 0.38
N LYS A 155 -22.96 26.57 -0.46
CA LYS A 155 -24.02 27.54 -0.11
C LYS A 155 -24.79 27.14 1.16
N GLN A 156 -25.05 25.84 1.37
CA GLN A 156 -25.71 25.33 2.58
C GLN A 156 -24.85 25.58 3.83
N ILE A 157 -23.55 25.26 3.81
CA ILE A 157 -22.62 25.53 4.92
C ILE A 157 -22.40 27.05 5.12
N LEU A 158 -22.28 27.81 4.04
CA LEU A 158 -22.05 29.26 4.08
C LEU A 158 -23.31 30.08 4.44
N SER A 159 -24.49 29.45 4.51
CA SER A 159 -25.72 30.11 4.96
C SER A 159 -25.68 30.52 6.45
N ILE A 160 -24.67 30.05 7.18
CA ILE A 160 -24.46 30.29 8.62
C ILE A 160 -23.75 31.63 8.88
N LYS A 161 -24.15 32.71 8.19
CA LYS A 161 -23.56 34.07 8.31
C LYS A 161 -23.74 34.75 9.69
N ARG A 162 -24.22 34.05 10.73
CA ARG A 162 -24.67 34.64 12.00
C ARG A 162 -24.03 34.06 13.28
N LEU A 163 -23.04 33.18 13.19
CA LEU A 163 -22.21 32.85 14.35
C LEU A 163 -21.10 33.88 14.45
N LYS A 164 -21.14 34.74 15.48
CA LYS A 164 -20.07 35.72 15.68
C LYS A 164 -18.81 34.99 16.15
N VAL A 165 -17.70 35.25 15.46
CA VAL A 165 -16.36 34.66 15.65
C VAL A 165 -15.90 34.70 17.11
N ASN A 166 -16.12 35.82 17.77
CA ASN A 166 -15.78 36.03 19.18
C ASN A 166 -16.58 35.15 20.18
N GLN A 167 -17.74 34.60 19.79
CA GLN A 167 -18.50 33.63 20.60
C GLN A 167 -18.02 32.20 20.42
N LEU A 168 -17.30 31.92 19.34
CA LEU A 168 -16.68 30.62 19.08
C LEU A 168 -15.25 30.61 19.63
N GLN A 169 -14.52 31.72 19.50
CA GLN A 169 -13.20 31.91 20.12
C GLN A 169 -13.23 31.72 21.64
N THR A 170 -14.26 32.19 22.36
CA THR A 170 -14.39 31.93 23.81
C THR A 170 -14.60 30.45 24.16
N ILE A 171 -15.02 29.62 23.20
CA ILE A 171 -15.23 28.17 23.35
C ILE A 171 -13.97 27.41 22.91
N PHE A 172 -13.18 27.97 21.99
CA PHE A 172 -11.96 27.37 21.45
C PHE A 172 -10.66 27.80 22.18
N ILE A 173 -10.72 28.76 23.10
CA ILE A 173 -9.55 29.18 23.91
C ILE A 173 -9.01 28.02 24.77
N ASP A 174 -9.85 27.08 25.23
CA ASP A 174 -9.38 25.85 25.91
C ASP A 174 -8.82 24.78 24.95
N SER A 175 -8.80 25.05 23.64
CA SER A 175 -8.47 24.08 22.58
C SER A 175 -7.22 24.42 21.76
N GLU A 176 -6.42 25.42 22.16
CA GLU A 176 -5.15 25.76 21.50
C GLU A 176 -4.18 24.57 21.37
N HIS A 177 -4.37 23.49 22.15
CA HIS A 177 -3.60 22.26 22.07
C HIS A 177 -4.23 21.15 21.18
N GLN A 178 -5.42 21.33 20.60
CA GLN A 178 -6.15 20.25 19.92
C GLN A 178 -5.95 20.17 18.39
N PHE A 179 -5.34 21.17 17.75
CA PHE A 179 -5.14 21.22 16.29
C PHE A 179 -3.71 20.99 15.81
N SER A 180 -2.74 20.89 16.72
CA SER A 180 -1.41 20.36 16.37
C SER A 180 -1.55 18.87 16.08
N MET A 181 -1.30 18.46 14.83
CA MET A 181 -1.27 17.05 14.47
C MET A 181 0.16 16.56 14.60
N SER A 182 0.37 15.55 15.44
CA SER A 182 1.66 14.86 15.49
C SER A 182 1.93 14.16 14.17
N GLU A 183 3.19 13.89 13.86
CA GLU A 183 3.58 13.06 12.72
C GLU A 183 2.89 11.68 12.76
N SER A 184 2.78 11.08 13.95
CA SER A 184 2.05 9.83 14.19
C SER A 184 0.58 9.94 13.79
N ALA A 185 -0.09 11.03 14.17
CA ALA A 185 -1.48 11.26 13.81
C ALA A 185 -1.64 11.50 12.30
N LEU A 186 -0.71 12.20 11.65
CA LEU A 186 -0.70 12.37 10.19
C LEU A 186 -0.58 11.01 9.49
N VAL A 187 0.45 10.24 9.81
CA VAL A 187 0.71 8.91 9.21
C VAL A 187 -0.49 8.00 9.38
N CYS A 188 -1.00 7.86 10.60
CA CYS A 188 -2.17 7.01 10.88
C CYS A 188 -3.42 7.48 10.14
N ASN A 189 -3.66 8.79 10.04
CA ASN A 189 -4.83 9.30 9.31
C ASN A 189 -4.72 9.01 7.81
N PHE A 190 -3.54 9.19 7.20
CA PHE A 190 -3.30 8.81 5.80
C PHE A 190 -3.50 7.32 5.57
N LEU A 191 -3.03 6.48 6.50
CA LEU A 191 -3.26 5.05 6.51
C LEU A 191 -4.68 4.63 6.92
N CYS A 192 -5.56 5.60 7.21
CA CYS A 192 -6.94 5.40 7.66
C CYS A 192 -7.07 4.49 8.91
N LEU A 193 -6.12 4.62 9.83
CA LEU A 193 -6.05 3.93 11.12
C LEU A 193 -6.81 4.67 12.21
N ASN A 194 -7.25 3.96 13.24
CA ASN A 194 -8.06 4.49 14.32
C ASN A 194 -7.23 5.28 15.36
N GLN A 195 -7.93 5.95 16.27
CA GLN A 195 -7.30 6.78 17.31
C GLN A 195 -6.48 5.95 18.31
N ASP A 196 -6.79 4.67 18.51
CA ASP A 196 -6.07 3.83 19.47
C ASP A 196 -4.63 3.58 19.01
N LEU A 197 -4.42 3.36 17.71
CA LEU A 197 -3.09 3.23 17.13
C LEU A 197 -2.31 4.54 17.17
N ILE A 198 -2.98 5.68 16.99
CA ILE A 198 -2.36 7.01 17.15
C ILE A 198 -1.86 7.18 18.59
N ASN A 199 -2.74 6.94 19.57
CA ASN A 199 -2.42 7.07 20.99
C ASN A 199 -1.28 6.13 21.40
N MET A 200 -1.25 4.91 20.85
CA MET A 200 -0.17 3.95 21.07
C MET A 200 1.18 4.52 20.64
N ILE A 201 1.29 5.02 19.40
CA ILE A 201 2.56 5.59 18.90
C ILE A 201 2.94 6.85 19.71
N GLU A 202 1.96 7.70 20.02
CA GLU A 202 2.18 8.91 20.81
C GLU A 202 2.59 8.61 22.27
N SER A 203 2.29 7.42 22.78
CA SER A 203 2.73 6.96 24.11
C SER A 203 4.16 6.40 24.12
N LEU A 204 4.77 6.14 22.95
CA LEU A 204 6.15 5.65 22.87
C LEU A 204 7.11 6.71 23.41
N SER A 205 8.11 6.28 24.19
CA SER A 205 9.17 7.19 24.64
C SER A 205 9.97 7.75 23.47
N LEU A 206 10.53 8.95 23.62
CA LEU A 206 11.36 9.60 22.59
C LEU A 206 12.49 8.68 22.12
N LYS A 207 13.20 8.04 23.06
CA LYS A 207 14.25 7.06 22.76
C LYS A 207 13.77 5.92 21.84
N LYS A 208 12.53 5.43 21.99
CA LYS A 208 11.99 4.39 21.10
C LYS A 208 11.71 4.94 19.70
N ARG A 209 11.16 6.16 19.60
CA ARG A 209 10.84 6.81 18.31
C ARG A 209 12.08 7.19 17.50
N GLU A 210 13.22 7.38 18.15
CA GLU A 210 14.50 7.67 17.48
C GLU A 210 15.18 6.42 16.91
N HIS A 211 14.80 5.22 17.37
CA HIS A 211 15.44 3.97 16.94
C HIS A 211 14.82 3.35 15.70
N GLU A 212 13.52 3.56 15.46
CA GLU A 212 12.75 2.90 14.40
C GLU A 212 11.68 3.84 13.85
N ASP A 213 11.24 3.61 12.61
CA ASP A 213 10.18 4.42 11.99
C ASP A 213 8.76 4.07 12.51
N ILE A 214 7.79 4.94 12.19
CA ILE A 214 6.39 4.73 12.61
C ILE A 214 5.82 3.43 12.02
N VAL A 215 6.23 3.04 10.81
CA VAL A 215 5.76 1.83 10.13
C VAL A 215 6.17 0.58 10.90
N TYR A 216 7.40 0.52 11.41
CA TYR A 216 7.88 -0.58 12.25
C TYR A 216 6.97 -0.80 13.46
N PHE A 217 6.60 0.27 14.17
CA PHE A 217 5.72 0.18 15.33
C PHE A 217 4.31 -0.26 14.96
N LEU A 218 3.77 0.26 13.85
CA LEU A 218 2.47 -0.18 13.33
C LEU A 218 2.46 -1.68 13.01
N ARG A 219 3.48 -2.17 12.30
CA ARG A 219 3.62 -3.61 11.97
C ARG A 219 3.68 -4.48 13.22
N LYS A 220 4.45 -4.04 14.22
CA LYS A 220 4.53 -4.75 15.49
C LYS A 220 3.18 -4.80 16.19
N GLN A 221 2.43 -3.70 16.19
CA GLN A 221 1.11 -3.65 16.80
C GLN A 221 0.07 -4.50 16.04
N LEU A 222 0.11 -4.54 14.71
CA LEU A 222 -0.77 -5.41 13.92
C LEU A 222 -0.62 -6.88 14.35
N LYS A 223 0.62 -7.35 14.58
CA LYS A 223 0.87 -8.71 15.07
C LYS A 223 0.31 -8.96 16.47
N VAL A 224 0.34 -7.94 17.34
CA VAL A 224 -0.27 -8.03 18.68
C VAL A 224 -1.79 -8.13 18.57
N ASN A 225 -2.42 -7.24 17.79
CA ASN A 225 -3.87 -7.22 17.60
C ASN A 225 -4.38 -8.48 16.87
N GLU A 226 -3.60 -9.05 15.97
CA GLU A 226 -3.91 -10.34 15.33
C GLU A 226 -4.04 -11.49 16.35
N GLY A 227 -3.29 -11.45 17.45
CA GLY A 227 -3.44 -12.40 18.55
C GLY A 227 -4.85 -12.37 19.17
N GLU A 228 -5.57 -11.25 19.06
CA GLU A 228 -6.93 -11.09 19.58
C GLU A 228 -8.00 -11.75 18.69
N PHE A 229 -7.66 -12.13 17.44
CA PHE A 229 -8.58 -12.80 16.52
C PHE A 229 -9.15 -14.10 17.08
N LYS A 230 -8.40 -14.80 17.95
CA LYS A 230 -8.76 -16.10 18.53
C LYS A 230 -10.04 -16.10 19.36
N ASN A 231 -10.48 -14.93 19.83
CA ASN A 231 -11.70 -14.82 20.64
C ASN A 231 -12.98 -14.65 19.80
N SER A 232 -12.85 -14.56 18.48
CA SER A 232 -13.94 -14.22 17.56
C SER A 232 -14.16 -15.36 16.57
N ARG A 233 -15.15 -16.23 16.84
CA ARG A 233 -15.37 -17.45 16.02
C ARG A 233 -16.19 -17.21 14.75
N ASP A 234 -16.74 -16.00 14.54
CA ASP A 234 -17.80 -15.73 13.54
C ASP A 234 -17.57 -14.48 12.67
N GLU A 235 -16.34 -14.01 12.52
CA GLU A 235 -16.11 -12.67 11.97
C GLU A 235 -15.61 -12.68 10.52
N SER A 236 -16.02 -11.66 9.76
CA SER A 236 -15.66 -11.44 8.36
C SER A 236 -14.33 -10.68 8.26
N PHE A 237 -13.59 -10.85 7.16
CA PHE A 237 -12.33 -10.14 6.85
C PHE A 237 -12.33 -8.63 7.19
N ALA A 238 -13.46 -7.94 6.92
CA ALA A 238 -13.63 -6.52 7.25
C ALA A 238 -13.62 -6.24 8.77
N LYS A 239 -14.13 -7.16 9.58
CA LYS A 239 -14.14 -7.05 11.03
C LYS A 239 -12.75 -7.32 11.62
N ASP A 240 -12.01 -8.27 11.06
CA ASP A 240 -10.61 -8.51 11.43
C ASP A 240 -9.74 -7.27 11.17
N LEU A 241 -9.91 -6.62 10.02
CA LEU A 241 -9.26 -5.34 9.74
C LEU A 241 -9.68 -4.24 10.74
N SER A 242 -10.92 -4.24 11.20
CA SER A 242 -11.37 -3.29 12.24
C SER A 242 -10.66 -3.54 13.58
N ILE A 243 -10.43 -4.80 13.95
CA ILE A 243 -9.67 -5.19 15.17
C ILE A 243 -8.19 -4.78 15.02
N LEU A 244 -7.63 -4.93 13.83
CA LEU A 244 -6.30 -4.43 13.50
C LEU A 244 -6.18 -2.90 13.55
N GLY A 245 -7.29 -2.20 13.75
CA GLY A 245 -7.34 -0.76 13.96
C GLY A 245 -7.63 0.06 12.72
N PHE A 246 -8.09 -0.56 11.62
CA PHE A 246 -8.53 0.20 10.44
C PHE A 246 -9.91 0.80 10.67
N THR A 247 -10.08 2.05 10.23
CA THR A 247 -11.41 2.68 10.15
C THR A 247 -12.24 2.02 9.05
N LYS A 248 -13.57 2.22 9.07
CA LYS A 248 -14.46 1.76 7.99
C LYS A 248 -14.02 2.23 6.60
N ARG A 249 -13.46 3.45 6.53
CA ARG A 249 -12.89 4.02 5.32
C ARG A 249 -11.63 3.25 4.88
N GLY A 250 -10.69 3.04 5.81
CA GLY A 250 -9.47 2.28 5.55
C GLY A 250 -9.76 0.87 5.05
N ILE A 251 -10.73 0.19 5.67
CA ILE A 251 -11.20 -1.13 5.23
C ILE A 251 -11.71 -1.10 3.79
N SER A 252 -12.54 -0.10 3.44
CA SER A 252 -13.07 0.01 2.08
C SER A 252 -11.98 0.28 1.03
N ILE A 253 -10.99 1.11 1.36
CA ILE A 253 -9.88 1.42 0.45
C ILE A 253 -9.02 0.17 0.28
N LEU A 254 -8.56 -0.43 1.39
CA LEU A 254 -7.73 -1.62 1.37
C LEU A 254 -8.41 -2.77 0.60
N LEU A 255 -9.70 -3.04 0.85
CA LEU A 255 -10.42 -4.09 0.10
C LEU A 255 -10.55 -3.81 -1.39
N ALA A 256 -10.59 -2.54 -1.79
CA ALA A 256 -10.65 -2.16 -3.19
C ALA A 256 -9.29 -2.28 -3.90
N THR A 257 -8.19 -2.27 -3.15
CA THR A 257 -6.85 -2.42 -3.72
C THR A 257 -6.36 -3.86 -3.80
N ILE A 258 -6.95 -4.79 -3.06
CA ILE A 258 -6.61 -6.22 -3.16
C ILE A 258 -7.30 -6.86 -4.38
N PRO A 259 -6.59 -7.64 -5.22
CA PRO A 259 -7.21 -8.37 -6.30
C PRO A 259 -8.22 -9.39 -5.75
N LYS A 260 -9.43 -9.39 -6.32
CA LYS A 260 -10.56 -10.18 -5.81
C LYS A 260 -10.29 -11.69 -5.81
N ASP A 261 -9.40 -12.17 -6.65
CA ASP A 261 -9.01 -13.58 -6.76
C ASP A 261 -8.01 -14.02 -5.68
N VAL A 262 -7.31 -13.08 -5.02
CA VAL A 262 -6.32 -13.40 -3.99
C VAL A 262 -6.72 -12.98 -2.59
N VAL A 263 -7.77 -12.19 -2.39
CA VAL A 263 -8.17 -11.68 -1.06
C VAL A 263 -8.29 -12.76 0.02
N ASN A 264 -8.85 -13.92 -0.32
CA ASN A 264 -9.02 -15.06 0.61
C ASN A 264 -7.77 -15.97 0.71
N SER A 265 -6.72 -15.68 -0.06
CA SER A 265 -5.47 -16.46 -0.07
C SER A 265 -4.54 -16.10 1.09
N GLU A 266 -4.85 -15.06 1.88
CA GLU A 266 -4.11 -14.68 3.09
C GLU A 266 -5.03 -14.09 4.16
N VAL A 267 -4.51 -13.96 5.37
CA VAL A 267 -5.21 -13.36 6.53
C VAL A 267 -5.24 -11.82 6.47
N ALA A 268 -6.20 -11.19 7.16
CA ALA A 268 -6.36 -9.73 7.16
C ALA A 268 -5.09 -8.97 7.57
N SER A 269 -4.30 -9.49 8.52
CA SER A 269 -3.04 -8.88 8.99
C SER A 269 -1.97 -8.81 7.91
N TYR A 270 -1.89 -9.82 7.04
CA TYR A 270 -0.98 -9.83 5.90
C TYR A 270 -1.29 -8.65 4.97
N TRP A 271 -2.56 -8.50 4.59
CA TRP A 271 -2.99 -7.45 3.68
C TRP A 271 -2.87 -6.06 4.31
N ALA A 272 -3.18 -5.93 5.61
CA ALA A 272 -2.97 -4.72 6.38
C ALA A 272 -1.49 -4.29 6.41
N GLU A 273 -0.57 -5.20 6.70
CA GLU A 273 0.86 -4.93 6.72
C GLU A 273 1.34 -4.43 5.35
N GLN A 274 0.95 -5.14 4.28
CA GLN A 274 1.32 -4.75 2.93
C GLN A 274 0.72 -3.41 2.50
N PHE A 275 -0.53 -3.13 2.88
CA PHE A 275 -1.16 -1.84 2.63
C PHE A 275 -0.39 -0.72 3.32
N ILE A 276 -0.05 -0.89 4.61
CA ILE A 276 0.72 0.11 5.36
C ILE A 276 2.09 0.35 4.72
N GLU A 277 2.85 -0.71 4.43
CA GLU A 277 4.18 -0.58 3.85
C GLU A 277 4.13 0.09 2.47
N THR A 278 3.19 -0.32 1.65
CA THR A 278 3.10 0.16 0.27
C THR A 278 2.57 1.59 0.23
N PHE A 279 1.50 1.88 0.95
CA PHE A 279 0.92 3.21 1.00
C PHE A 279 1.93 4.19 1.59
N TYR A 280 2.57 3.87 2.72
CA TYR A 280 3.59 4.73 3.32
C TYR A 280 4.75 5.06 2.36
N ARG A 281 5.27 4.05 1.64
CA ARG A 281 6.41 4.22 0.73
C ARG A 281 6.07 4.87 -0.61
N SER A 282 4.82 4.80 -1.05
CA SER A 282 4.36 5.42 -2.30
C SER A 282 3.73 6.79 -2.08
N HIS A 283 3.32 7.11 -0.85
CA HIS A 283 2.60 8.34 -0.55
C HIS A 283 3.52 9.56 -0.66
N PRO A 284 3.20 10.59 -1.47
CA PRO A 284 4.08 11.74 -1.72
C PRO A 284 4.49 12.56 -0.49
N VAL A 285 3.79 12.41 0.63
CA VAL A 285 4.06 13.12 1.89
C VAL A 285 4.82 12.26 2.89
N LEU A 286 4.57 10.96 2.88
CA LEU A 286 5.15 10.03 3.85
C LEU A 286 6.43 9.39 3.33
N SER A 287 6.55 9.29 2.01
CA SER A 287 7.74 8.82 1.33
C SER A 287 8.75 9.96 1.15
N ASP A 288 10.02 9.62 1.29
CA ASP A 288 11.13 10.49 0.91
C ASP A 288 11.15 10.59 -0.63
N THR A 289 10.52 11.65 -1.15
CA THR A 289 10.15 11.84 -2.58
C THR A 289 11.33 11.92 -3.55
N ASN A 290 12.56 11.90 -3.07
CA ASN A 290 13.76 11.97 -3.88
C ASN A 290 14.24 10.62 -4.44
N ARG A 291 13.51 9.51 -4.21
CA ARG A 291 13.93 8.19 -4.70
C ARG A 291 13.54 7.99 -6.17
N PRO A 292 14.49 7.68 -7.07
CA PRO A 292 14.18 7.38 -8.46
C PRO A 292 13.23 6.18 -8.54
N ARG A 293 12.33 6.18 -9.53
CA ARG A 293 11.36 5.08 -9.71
C ARG A 293 12.09 3.76 -9.96
N TYR A 294 13.13 3.78 -10.77
CA TYR A 294 13.96 2.63 -11.09
C TYR A 294 15.39 2.87 -10.58
N ILE A 295 15.96 1.86 -9.93
CA ILE A 295 17.20 2.01 -9.15
C ILE A 295 18.44 2.03 -10.05
N PHE A 296 18.40 1.33 -11.18
CA PHE A 296 19.57 1.04 -12.00
C PHE A 296 19.62 1.82 -13.33
N SER A 297 18.45 2.04 -13.95
CA SER A 297 18.36 2.71 -15.26
C SER A 297 17.01 3.40 -15.39
N ASN A 298 16.95 4.46 -16.20
CA ASN A 298 15.69 5.13 -16.58
C ASN A 298 15.14 4.64 -17.93
N SER A 299 15.83 3.71 -18.60
CA SER A 299 15.37 3.16 -19.88
C SER A 299 14.12 2.32 -19.66
N LEU A 300 13.05 2.61 -20.40
CA LEU A 300 11.77 1.90 -20.32
C LEU A 300 11.61 0.93 -21.49
N ASP A 301 10.94 -0.19 -21.24
CA ASP A 301 10.54 -1.18 -22.24
C ASP A 301 11.70 -1.65 -23.14
N THR A 302 12.91 -1.66 -22.60
CA THR A 302 14.13 -2.06 -23.31
C THR A 302 15.00 -2.84 -22.34
N TRP A 303 15.46 -4.02 -22.76
CA TRP A 303 16.41 -4.82 -21.99
C TRP A 303 17.76 -4.11 -21.89
N TYR A 304 18.34 -4.10 -20.69
CA TYR A 304 19.65 -3.56 -20.42
C TYR A 304 20.43 -4.47 -19.48
N THR A 305 21.75 -4.33 -19.47
CA THR A 305 22.63 -5.06 -18.55
C THR A 305 23.10 -4.10 -17.47
N GLN A 306 23.06 -4.56 -16.22
CA GLN A 306 23.55 -3.81 -15.07
C GLN A 306 24.61 -4.64 -14.34
N GLU A 307 25.80 -4.07 -14.18
CA GLU A 307 26.84 -4.64 -13.32
C GLU A 307 26.46 -4.42 -11.85
N ILE A 308 26.45 -5.50 -11.07
CA ILE A 308 26.23 -5.48 -9.61
C ILE A 308 27.51 -5.93 -8.90
N LEU A 309 28.00 -5.10 -7.98
CA LEU A 309 29.16 -5.40 -7.14
C LEU A 309 28.76 -6.31 -5.98
N CYS A 310 29.44 -7.44 -5.83
CA CYS A 310 29.11 -8.50 -4.88
C CYS A 310 29.93 -8.38 -3.59
N ASN A 311 30.06 -7.16 -3.05
CA ASN A 311 31.03 -6.84 -2.00
C ASN A 311 30.76 -7.53 -0.64
N ASP A 312 29.53 -8.01 -0.40
CA ASP A 312 29.07 -8.46 0.92
C ASP A 312 28.47 -9.88 0.94
N GLN A 313 28.58 -10.67 -0.14
CA GLN A 313 28.06 -12.04 -0.11
C GLN A 313 28.97 -12.97 0.71
N VAL A 314 28.43 -13.47 1.82
CA VAL A 314 29.01 -14.54 2.64
C VAL A 314 28.75 -15.89 1.96
N GLU A 315 29.27 -16.10 0.76
CA GLU A 315 29.22 -17.37 0.03
C GLU A 315 30.65 -17.89 -0.21
N PRO A 316 30.85 -19.22 -0.33
CA PRO A 316 32.18 -19.82 -0.54
C PRO A 316 32.83 -19.46 -1.89
N TYR A 317 32.13 -18.73 -2.76
CA TYR A 317 32.63 -18.24 -4.04
C TYR A 317 33.26 -16.85 -3.90
N ASN A 318 34.36 -16.77 -3.14
CA ASN A 318 35.21 -15.58 -2.95
C ASN A 318 35.85 -15.02 -4.25
N SER A 319 35.34 -15.34 -5.45
CA SER A 319 35.95 -14.97 -6.74
C SER A 319 35.06 -14.13 -7.68
N ILE A 320 33.77 -13.95 -7.39
CA ILE A 320 32.89 -13.12 -8.23
C ILE A 320 32.82 -11.72 -7.61
N VAL A 321 33.57 -10.78 -8.20
CA VAL A 321 33.62 -9.38 -7.75
C VAL A 321 32.43 -8.58 -8.28
N SER A 322 32.00 -8.90 -9.50
CA SER A 322 30.83 -8.28 -10.12
C SER A 322 30.11 -9.24 -11.06
N LEU A 323 28.83 -8.99 -11.30
CA LEU A 323 28.00 -9.75 -12.22
C LEU A 323 27.16 -8.81 -13.08
N ASP A 324 27.16 -9.07 -14.38
CA ASP A 324 26.27 -8.46 -15.35
C ASP A 324 24.90 -9.14 -15.32
N ILE A 325 23.87 -8.40 -14.90
CA ILE A 325 22.50 -8.90 -14.79
C ILE A 325 21.63 -8.25 -15.87
N THR A 326 20.88 -9.09 -16.59
CA THR A 326 19.89 -8.62 -17.57
C THR A 326 18.65 -8.11 -16.84
N MET A 327 18.22 -6.90 -17.16
CA MET A 327 17.13 -6.20 -16.50
C MET A 327 16.23 -5.48 -17.49
N ILE A 328 14.98 -5.22 -17.11
CA ILE A 328 14.05 -4.36 -17.85
C ILE A 328 13.16 -3.57 -16.90
N ASN A 329 12.94 -2.30 -17.22
CA ASN A 329 11.88 -1.50 -16.61
C ASN A 329 10.64 -1.60 -17.52
N CYS A 330 9.74 -2.50 -17.19
CA CYS A 330 8.57 -2.87 -17.96
C CYS A 330 7.37 -2.00 -17.60
N THR A 331 6.90 -1.20 -18.55
CA THR A 331 5.58 -0.57 -18.48
C THR A 331 4.52 -1.52 -19.04
N ALA A 332 3.24 -1.10 -19.00
CA ALA A 332 2.16 -1.83 -19.66
C ALA A 332 2.40 -2.12 -21.16
N LYS A 333 3.24 -1.30 -21.83
CA LYS A 333 3.60 -1.53 -23.25
C LYS A 333 4.68 -2.60 -23.42
N GLY A 334 5.54 -2.76 -22.43
CA GLY A 334 6.64 -3.71 -22.43
C GLY A 334 6.26 -5.13 -22.02
N GLU A 335 5.02 -5.38 -21.57
CA GLU A 335 4.62 -6.71 -21.08
C GLU A 335 4.85 -7.81 -22.11
N ARG A 336 4.50 -7.56 -23.38
CA ARG A 336 4.76 -8.51 -24.47
C ARG A 336 6.25 -8.76 -24.70
N LEU A 337 7.10 -7.74 -24.52
CA LEU A 337 8.55 -7.91 -24.65
C LEU A 337 9.11 -8.83 -23.57
N VAL A 338 8.54 -8.76 -22.36
CA VAL A 338 8.88 -9.67 -21.26
C VAL A 338 8.41 -11.09 -21.57
N GLU A 339 7.16 -11.25 -22.00
CA GLU A 339 6.59 -12.55 -22.34
C GLU A 339 7.37 -13.23 -23.47
N ASP A 340 7.62 -12.52 -24.57
CA ASP A 340 8.38 -13.04 -25.71
C ASP A 340 9.81 -13.43 -25.30
N PHE A 341 10.48 -12.60 -24.49
CA PHE A 341 11.83 -12.90 -24.00
C PHE A 341 11.84 -14.18 -23.15
N LEU A 342 10.92 -14.32 -22.20
CA LEU A 342 10.84 -15.51 -21.35
C LEU A 342 10.48 -16.76 -22.17
N LEU A 343 9.47 -16.68 -23.03
CA LEU A 343 9.01 -17.80 -23.86
C LEU A 343 10.10 -18.34 -24.78
N ASN A 344 10.86 -17.45 -25.43
CA ASN A 344 11.96 -17.84 -26.30
C ASN A 344 12.98 -18.69 -25.53
N HIS A 345 13.36 -18.29 -24.32
CA HIS A 345 14.33 -19.02 -23.51
C HIS A 345 13.77 -20.25 -22.77
N GLN A 346 12.45 -20.31 -22.54
CA GLN A 346 11.77 -21.48 -21.97
C GLN A 346 11.65 -22.62 -22.98
N SER A 347 11.40 -22.28 -24.24
CA SER A 347 11.15 -23.25 -25.32
C SER A 347 12.39 -24.05 -25.73
N GLU A 348 13.58 -23.54 -25.44
CA GLU A 348 14.86 -24.10 -25.88
C GLU A 348 15.30 -25.33 -25.07
N ASP A 349 14.87 -25.48 -23.82
CA ASP A 349 15.38 -26.55 -22.95
C ASP A 349 14.40 -26.98 -21.84
N ARG A 350 13.79 -28.16 -22.03
CA ARG A 350 12.89 -28.79 -21.04
C ARG A 350 13.59 -29.23 -19.76
N THR A 351 14.91 -29.12 -19.64
CA THR A 351 15.65 -29.46 -18.41
C THR A 351 15.66 -28.33 -17.38
N TYR A 352 15.22 -27.12 -17.76
CA TYR A 352 15.18 -25.96 -16.88
C TYR A 352 13.76 -25.57 -16.48
N LEU A 353 13.63 -25.02 -15.27
CA LEU A 353 12.42 -24.43 -14.73
C LEU A 353 12.67 -22.96 -14.42
N PHE A 354 11.75 -22.08 -14.83
CA PHE A 354 11.75 -20.70 -14.33
C PHE A 354 11.00 -20.62 -13.01
N LEU A 355 11.61 -19.91 -12.06
CA LEU A 355 11.04 -19.59 -10.77
C LEU A 355 10.99 -18.07 -10.61
N TYR A 356 9.84 -17.56 -10.20
CA TYR A 356 9.54 -16.14 -10.10
C TYR A 356 9.39 -15.75 -8.63
N HIS A 357 10.23 -14.82 -8.17
CA HIS A 357 10.08 -14.21 -6.85
C HIS A 357 9.63 -12.76 -7.00
N ILE A 358 8.45 -12.44 -6.45
CA ILE A 358 7.92 -11.08 -6.42
C ILE A 358 8.46 -10.33 -5.20
N THR A 359 8.91 -9.10 -5.41
CA THR A 359 9.44 -8.22 -4.37
C THR A 359 9.24 -6.75 -4.75
N SER A 360 9.77 -5.82 -3.95
CA SER A 360 9.77 -4.38 -4.26
C SER A 360 11.07 -3.95 -4.95
N HIS A 361 11.03 -2.86 -5.71
CA HIS A 361 12.23 -2.26 -6.31
C HIS A 361 13.35 -2.11 -5.27
N GLU A 362 13.03 -1.51 -4.12
CA GLU A 362 13.97 -1.22 -3.04
C GLU A 362 14.65 -2.48 -2.48
N THR A 363 13.94 -3.60 -2.49
CA THR A 363 14.45 -4.88 -1.96
C THR A 363 15.34 -5.60 -2.96
N VAL A 364 15.18 -5.37 -4.27
CA VAL A 364 15.99 -6.04 -5.31
C VAL A 364 17.48 -5.85 -5.08
N HIS A 365 17.93 -4.60 -4.86
CA HIS A 365 19.36 -4.35 -4.66
C HIS A 365 19.91 -5.18 -3.51
N SER A 366 19.23 -5.18 -2.36
CA SER A 366 19.61 -5.97 -1.18
C SER A 366 19.63 -7.47 -1.47
N LEU A 367 18.62 -8.01 -2.18
CA LEU A 367 18.59 -9.43 -2.53
C LEU A 367 19.73 -9.81 -3.48
N LEU A 368 20.07 -8.94 -4.42
CA LEU A 368 21.19 -9.17 -5.34
C LEU A 368 22.54 -9.08 -4.64
N THR A 369 22.72 -8.17 -3.68
CA THR A 369 24.01 -7.97 -2.99
C THR A 369 24.21 -8.86 -1.76
N SER A 370 23.13 -9.21 -1.06
CA SER A 370 23.17 -9.85 0.27
C SER A 370 22.42 -11.18 0.33
N GLY A 371 21.72 -11.57 -0.75
CA GLY A 371 20.98 -12.82 -0.82
C GLY A 371 19.68 -12.82 0.00
N PHE A 372 19.06 -14.00 0.09
CA PHE A 372 17.84 -14.20 0.85
C PHE A 372 18.12 -14.63 2.29
N GLN A 373 17.26 -14.21 3.21
CA GLN A 373 17.29 -14.65 4.61
C GLN A 373 16.05 -15.49 4.91
N LEU A 374 16.25 -16.76 5.25
CA LEU A 374 15.14 -17.70 5.50
C LEU A 374 14.22 -17.25 6.65
N ASN A 375 14.80 -16.67 7.70
CA ASN A 375 14.08 -16.25 8.92
C ASN A 375 13.33 -14.92 8.76
N SER A 376 13.36 -14.32 7.57
CA SER A 376 12.65 -13.09 7.23
C SER A 376 11.28 -13.36 6.59
N GLY A 377 10.88 -14.64 6.50
CA GLY A 377 9.59 -15.07 5.96
C GLY A 377 8.42 -14.67 6.84
N LYS A 378 7.23 -14.59 6.23
CA LYS A 378 5.99 -14.32 6.97
C LYS A 378 5.49 -15.59 7.67
N GLY A 379 4.84 -15.41 8.82
CA GLY A 379 4.14 -16.48 9.52
C GLY A 379 2.88 -16.93 8.76
N ARG A 380 2.35 -18.09 9.13
CA ARG A 380 1.06 -18.63 8.65
C ARG A 380 0.94 -18.73 7.12
N GLN A 381 2.03 -19.06 6.44
CA GLN A 381 2.05 -19.31 4.99
C GLN A 381 1.77 -20.79 4.69
N ASP A 382 1.49 -21.14 3.44
CA ASP A 382 1.04 -22.49 3.05
C ASP A 382 1.98 -23.61 3.53
N PHE A 383 3.29 -23.38 3.51
CA PHE A 383 4.29 -24.42 3.79
C PHE A 383 5.36 -23.98 4.83
N SER A 384 5.13 -22.88 5.55
CA SER A 384 6.11 -22.37 6.53
C SER A 384 5.50 -21.45 7.58
N THR A 385 6.04 -21.50 8.79
CA THR A 385 5.68 -20.64 9.93
C THR A 385 6.75 -19.56 10.18
N GLY A 386 7.04 -18.73 9.17
CA GLY A 386 8.02 -17.63 9.27
C GLY A 386 9.45 -18.00 8.86
N LYS A 387 9.66 -19.23 8.39
CA LYS A 387 10.95 -19.75 7.93
C LYS A 387 10.78 -20.34 6.53
N GLY A 388 10.74 -19.47 5.53
CA GLY A 388 10.59 -19.92 4.15
C GLY A 388 10.62 -18.79 3.13
N VAL A 389 11.14 -19.10 1.94
CA VAL A 389 11.15 -18.20 0.78
C VAL A 389 10.32 -18.82 -0.34
N TYR A 390 9.38 -18.04 -0.87
CA TYR A 390 8.41 -18.50 -1.85
C TYR A 390 8.78 -18.05 -3.27
N PHE A 391 8.61 -18.98 -4.20
CA PHE A 391 8.71 -18.76 -5.65
C PHE A 391 7.47 -19.32 -6.33
N PHE A 392 7.09 -18.73 -7.46
CA PHE A 392 6.03 -19.23 -8.33
C PHE A 392 6.63 -19.82 -9.61
N GLU A 393 5.92 -20.76 -10.23
CA GLU A 393 6.31 -21.31 -11.54
C GLU A 393 5.72 -20.52 -12.71
N GLU A 394 4.80 -19.59 -12.42
CA GLU A 394 4.14 -18.75 -13.41
C GLU A 394 4.30 -17.27 -13.07
N LEU A 395 4.75 -16.47 -14.04
CA LEU A 395 4.98 -15.04 -13.88
C LEU A 395 3.69 -14.30 -13.48
N GLN A 396 2.58 -14.62 -14.15
CA GLN A 396 1.30 -13.93 -13.91
C GLN A 396 0.80 -14.17 -12.49
N GLU A 397 1.03 -15.36 -11.95
CA GLU A 397 0.69 -15.68 -10.56
C GLU A 397 1.58 -14.92 -9.57
N ALA A 398 2.89 -14.81 -9.84
CA ALA A 398 3.77 -13.98 -9.02
C ALA A 398 3.32 -12.51 -8.99
N LYS A 399 2.90 -11.95 -10.14
CA LYS A 399 2.45 -10.55 -10.25
C LYS A 399 1.21 -10.26 -9.40
N LYS A 400 0.26 -11.19 -9.32
CA LYS A 400 -0.96 -11.03 -8.49
C LYS A 400 -0.64 -10.71 -7.02
N TRP A 401 0.50 -11.20 -6.52
CA TRP A 401 0.92 -11.02 -5.14
C TRP A 401 1.63 -9.70 -4.85
N GLY A 402 2.07 -8.96 -5.87
CA GLY A 402 2.61 -7.62 -5.65
C GLY A 402 1.51 -6.58 -5.36
N GLY A 403 0.26 -6.87 -5.72
CA GLY A 403 -0.75 -5.87 -6.04
C GLY A 403 -1.64 -5.38 -4.90
N ILE A 404 -1.11 -4.76 -3.84
CA ILE A 404 -1.98 -4.09 -2.84
C ILE A 404 -1.92 -2.57 -2.94
N ALA A 405 -0.89 -2.02 -3.58
CA ALA A 405 -0.78 -0.60 -3.95
C ALA A 405 0.52 -0.28 -4.74
N SER A 406 1.29 -1.26 -5.23
CA SER A 406 2.63 -1.03 -5.80
C SER A 406 2.76 -1.38 -7.29
N GLU A 407 1.72 -1.20 -8.10
CA GLU A 407 1.92 -1.22 -9.57
C GLU A 407 3.03 -0.24 -10.03
N MET A 408 3.46 0.69 -9.17
CA MET A 408 4.55 1.62 -9.49
C MET A 408 5.97 1.14 -9.16
N ARG A 409 6.15 0.11 -8.31
CA ARG A 409 7.49 -0.32 -7.81
C ARG A 409 7.60 -1.81 -7.50
N GLN A 410 6.97 -2.67 -8.30
CA GLN A 410 7.11 -4.12 -8.15
C GLN A 410 8.29 -4.64 -8.94
N ALA A 411 9.00 -5.61 -8.41
CA ALA A 411 10.03 -6.30 -9.17
C ALA A 411 9.86 -7.81 -9.09
N VAL A 412 10.08 -8.48 -10.21
CA VAL A 412 10.16 -9.93 -10.28
C VAL A 412 11.60 -10.31 -10.56
N ILE A 413 12.19 -11.10 -9.66
CA ILE A 413 13.48 -11.74 -9.89
C ILE A 413 13.21 -13.12 -10.49
N VAL A 414 13.77 -13.37 -11.67
CA VAL A 414 13.57 -14.61 -12.41
C VAL A 414 14.82 -15.48 -12.26
N TYR A 415 14.63 -16.69 -11.75
CA TYR A 415 15.66 -17.71 -11.68
C TYR A 415 15.41 -18.80 -12.72
N ARG A 416 16.42 -19.17 -13.47
CA ARG A 416 16.45 -20.33 -14.38
C ARG A 416 17.24 -21.44 -13.71
N ILE A 417 16.55 -22.42 -13.15
CA ILE A 417 17.18 -23.52 -12.43
C ILE A 417 17.15 -24.79 -13.27
N ASN A 418 18.24 -25.56 -13.24
CA ASN A 418 18.20 -26.91 -13.79
C ASN A 418 17.30 -27.76 -12.87
N MET A 419 16.33 -28.49 -13.42
CA MET A 419 15.41 -29.31 -12.61
C MET A 419 16.13 -30.42 -11.84
N GLN A 420 17.34 -30.82 -12.22
CA GLN A 420 18.17 -31.74 -11.42
C GLN A 420 18.63 -31.14 -10.09
N LEU A 421 18.61 -29.80 -9.96
CA LEU A 421 18.87 -29.12 -8.70
C LEU A 421 17.75 -29.40 -7.68
N LEU A 422 16.52 -29.65 -8.15
CA LEU A 422 15.42 -30.10 -7.30
C LEU A 422 15.71 -31.55 -6.86
N ASP A 423 16.44 -31.67 -5.75
CA ASP A 423 16.93 -32.95 -5.24
C ASP A 423 15.81 -33.79 -4.60
N LYS A 424 16.15 -35.04 -4.21
CA LYS A 424 15.21 -35.97 -3.58
C LYS A 424 14.81 -35.61 -2.14
N THR A 425 15.45 -34.59 -1.55
CA THR A 425 15.15 -34.17 -0.17
C THR A 425 14.05 -33.12 -0.10
N GLY A 426 13.63 -32.58 -1.26
CA GLY A 426 12.42 -31.80 -1.36
C GLY A 426 11.15 -32.64 -1.34
N LEU A 427 10.08 -32.06 -0.83
CA LEU A 427 8.76 -32.67 -0.77
C LEU A 427 7.88 -32.15 -1.91
N ASN A 428 7.47 -33.04 -2.82
CA ASN A 428 6.59 -32.69 -3.93
C ASN A 428 5.15 -33.15 -3.62
N LEU A 429 4.26 -32.17 -3.43
CA LEU A 429 2.87 -32.36 -3.04
C LEU A 429 1.89 -32.19 -4.20
N ILE A 430 2.36 -32.03 -5.44
CA ILE A 430 1.48 -31.77 -6.62
C ILE A 430 0.41 -32.85 -6.81
N GLU A 431 0.72 -34.10 -6.46
CA GLU A 431 -0.19 -35.24 -6.61
C GLU A 431 -0.68 -35.81 -5.27
N ASN A 432 -0.30 -35.19 -4.14
CA ASN A 432 -0.63 -35.68 -2.79
C ASN A 432 -1.54 -34.70 -2.03
N GLU A 433 -2.84 -34.73 -2.33
CA GLU A 433 -3.83 -33.82 -1.74
C GLU A 433 -3.94 -33.95 -0.22
N GLU A 434 -3.85 -35.17 0.32
CA GLU A 434 -4.03 -35.41 1.75
C GLU A 434 -2.85 -34.84 2.56
N GLU A 435 -1.61 -35.08 2.12
CA GLU A 435 -0.43 -34.51 2.77
C GLU A 435 -0.38 -32.99 2.59
N TRP A 436 -0.77 -32.50 1.41
CA TRP A 436 -0.92 -31.07 1.12
C TRP A 436 -1.89 -30.38 2.10
N LYS A 437 -3.09 -30.94 2.29
CA LYS A 437 -4.08 -30.41 3.26
C LYS A 437 -3.53 -30.41 4.68
N SER A 438 -2.84 -31.49 5.06
CA SER A 438 -2.26 -31.65 6.40
C SER A 438 -1.20 -30.58 6.70
N ILE A 439 -0.25 -30.40 5.78
CA ILE A 439 0.84 -29.42 5.94
C ILE A 439 0.30 -28.00 5.94
N ILE A 440 -0.63 -27.64 5.05
CA ILE A 440 -1.22 -26.29 5.04
C ILE A 440 -1.98 -26.01 6.32
N LYS A 441 -2.82 -26.95 6.77
CA LYS A 441 -3.54 -26.81 8.03
C LYS A 441 -2.55 -26.56 9.18
N CYS A 442 -1.45 -27.31 9.22
CA CYS A 442 -0.45 -27.14 10.26
C CYS A 442 0.27 -25.79 10.14
N SER A 443 0.77 -25.45 8.95
CA SER A 443 1.57 -24.24 8.69
C SER A 443 0.78 -22.95 8.90
N ARG A 444 -0.54 -22.97 8.66
CA ARG A 444 -1.42 -21.80 8.74
C ARG A 444 -2.11 -21.62 10.09
N THR A 445 -1.99 -22.58 11.02
CA THR A 445 -2.59 -22.50 12.36
C THR A 445 -1.50 -22.34 13.43
N GLU A 446 -1.78 -21.61 14.51
CA GLU A 446 -0.79 -21.40 15.57
C GLU A 446 -0.57 -22.62 16.47
N ASP A 447 -1.55 -23.52 16.51
CA ASP A 447 -1.53 -24.68 17.41
C ASP A 447 -0.75 -25.86 16.81
N CYS A 448 -0.13 -25.67 15.64
CA CYS A 448 0.59 -26.70 14.93
C CYS A 448 1.89 -26.13 14.34
N ASP A 449 3.01 -26.82 14.56
CA ASP A 449 4.29 -26.48 13.97
C ASP A 449 4.67 -27.57 12.95
N PRO A 450 4.69 -27.26 11.64
CA PRO A 450 5.03 -28.24 10.62
C PRO A 450 6.52 -28.61 10.66
N SER A 451 7.36 -27.93 11.46
CA SER A 451 8.81 -28.17 11.54
C SER A 451 9.19 -29.61 11.85
N SER A 452 8.34 -30.36 12.57
CA SER A 452 8.58 -31.77 12.85
C SER A 452 8.37 -32.65 11.60
N THR A 453 7.29 -32.40 10.86
CA THR A 453 6.97 -33.07 9.59
C THR A 453 7.92 -32.68 8.46
N LEU A 454 8.30 -31.40 8.42
CA LEU A 454 9.19 -30.81 7.41
C LEU A 454 10.67 -30.89 7.83
N LYS A 455 10.99 -31.66 8.86
CA LYS A 455 12.37 -31.81 9.32
C LYS A 455 13.22 -32.45 8.22
N ASN A 456 14.35 -31.81 7.90
CA ASN A 456 15.27 -32.21 6.83
C ASN A 456 14.68 -32.11 5.41
N ILE A 457 13.52 -31.46 5.24
CA ILE A 457 12.98 -31.14 3.92
C ILE A 457 13.63 -29.82 3.46
N THR A 458 14.23 -29.82 2.28
CA THR A 458 14.90 -28.63 1.72
C THR A 458 13.92 -27.64 1.11
N TYR A 459 12.85 -28.15 0.48
CA TYR A 459 11.78 -27.36 -0.09
C TYR A 459 10.46 -28.13 -0.12
N VAL A 460 9.35 -27.41 -0.22
CA VAL A 460 8.01 -27.96 -0.49
C VAL A 460 7.49 -27.37 -1.80
N ARG A 461 7.12 -28.23 -2.74
CA ARG A 461 6.49 -27.86 -4.01
C ARG A 461 5.04 -28.28 -3.99
N GLY A 462 4.09 -27.38 -4.27
CA GLY A 462 2.68 -27.75 -4.25
C GLY A 462 1.76 -26.64 -4.72
N HIS A 463 0.47 -26.96 -4.75
CA HIS A 463 -0.58 -26.00 -5.10
C HIS A 463 -0.74 -24.91 -4.03
N LYS A 464 -1.13 -23.71 -4.44
CA LYS A 464 -1.51 -22.62 -3.55
C LYS A 464 -2.87 -22.86 -2.87
N CYS A 465 -3.00 -22.49 -1.60
CA CYS A 465 -4.29 -22.48 -0.93
C CYS A 465 -5.17 -21.29 -1.39
N LEU A 466 -6.43 -21.54 -1.72
CA LEU A 466 -7.37 -20.50 -2.15
C LEU A 466 -8.25 -19.95 -1.03
N ASN A 467 -8.27 -20.61 0.14
CA ASN A 467 -9.10 -20.24 1.29
C ASN A 467 -8.30 -20.17 2.60
N ALA A 468 -7.07 -19.66 2.52
CA ALA A 468 -6.13 -19.58 3.63
C ALA A 468 -6.73 -19.01 4.92
N GLU A 469 -7.50 -17.92 4.83
CA GLU A 469 -8.14 -17.28 5.99
C GLU A 469 -9.06 -18.25 6.76
N GLN A 470 -9.85 -19.03 6.03
CA GLN A 470 -10.78 -20.01 6.60
C GLN A 470 -10.02 -21.20 7.22
N VAL A 471 -8.87 -21.57 6.64
CA VAL A 471 -7.99 -22.61 7.19
C VAL A 471 -7.30 -22.13 8.46
N SER A 472 -6.73 -20.92 8.46
CA SER A 472 -6.07 -20.31 9.63
C SER A 472 -7.01 -20.14 10.82
N SER A 473 -8.29 -19.88 10.55
CA SER A 473 -9.33 -19.80 11.58
C SER A 473 -9.92 -21.15 12.00
N GLY A 474 -9.47 -22.26 11.41
CA GLY A 474 -9.97 -23.61 11.68
C GLY A 474 -11.39 -23.87 11.19
N LYS A 475 -11.95 -22.98 10.36
CA LYS A 475 -13.34 -23.04 9.86
C LYS A 475 -13.50 -24.04 8.71
N SER A 476 -12.45 -24.33 7.96
CA SER A 476 -12.50 -25.24 6.81
C SER A 476 -11.19 -25.99 6.56
N LEU A 477 -11.28 -27.04 5.73
CA LEU A 477 -10.10 -27.66 5.12
C LEU A 477 -9.53 -26.78 4.00
N ALA A 478 -8.26 -27.02 3.65
CA ALA A 478 -7.61 -26.32 2.54
C ALA A 478 -8.26 -26.68 1.20
N MET A 479 -8.47 -25.65 0.36
CA MET A 479 -9.06 -25.73 -0.98
C MET A 479 -8.08 -25.18 -2.02
N GLY A 480 -8.19 -25.66 -3.26
CA GLY A 480 -7.36 -25.20 -4.38
C GLY A 480 -6.46 -26.26 -5.00
N PHE A 481 -6.37 -27.44 -4.40
CA PHE A 481 -5.58 -28.55 -4.94
C PHE A 481 -5.93 -28.84 -6.41
N GLY A 482 -4.91 -28.93 -7.27
CA GLY A 482 -5.05 -29.15 -8.71
C GLY A 482 -5.69 -28.00 -9.50
N LYS A 483 -6.12 -26.92 -8.83
CA LYS A 483 -6.90 -25.81 -9.42
C LYS A 483 -6.24 -24.45 -9.24
N SER A 484 -5.14 -24.39 -8.50
CA SER A 484 -4.39 -23.18 -8.21
C SER A 484 -2.96 -23.30 -8.71
N ALA A 485 -2.31 -22.15 -8.79
CA ALA A 485 -0.90 -22.01 -9.16
C ALA A 485 0.02 -22.90 -8.33
N LEU A 486 1.10 -23.36 -8.96
CA LEU A 486 2.20 -24.02 -8.27
C LEU A 486 3.12 -22.99 -7.61
N GLN A 487 3.52 -23.32 -6.39
CA GLN A 487 4.51 -22.57 -5.65
C GLN A 487 5.57 -23.51 -5.07
N LEU A 488 6.75 -22.94 -4.84
CA LEU A 488 7.89 -23.58 -4.23
C LEU A 488 8.28 -22.80 -2.98
N CYS A 489 8.20 -23.43 -1.81
CA CYS A 489 8.66 -22.87 -0.54
C CYS A 489 10.01 -23.51 -0.18
N ILE A 490 11.06 -22.70 -0.10
CA ILE A 490 12.40 -23.16 0.31
C ILE A 490 12.53 -23.06 1.82
N LEU A 491 12.97 -24.13 2.48
CA LEU A 491 13.06 -24.28 3.93
C LEU A 491 14.51 -24.45 4.43
N ASP A 492 15.46 -24.75 3.54
CA ASP A 492 16.87 -24.91 3.85
C ASP A 492 17.70 -23.75 3.29
N GLU A 493 18.54 -23.15 4.14
CA GLU A 493 19.38 -22.00 3.79
C GLU A 493 20.47 -22.39 2.79
N GLY A 494 21.08 -23.58 2.93
CA GLY A 494 22.09 -24.06 1.99
C GLY A 494 21.52 -24.31 0.59
N PHE A 495 20.29 -24.83 0.51
CA PHE A 495 19.56 -25.02 -0.74
C PHE A 495 19.14 -23.69 -1.36
N LEU A 496 18.60 -22.77 -0.55
CA LEU A 496 18.22 -21.43 -0.97
C LEU A 496 19.39 -20.71 -1.63
N ASN A 497 20.55 -20.72 -0.98
CA ASN A 497 21.80 -20.15 -1.48
C ASN A 497 22.22 -20.75 -2.83
N ARG A 498 22.19 -22.07 -2.98
CA ARG A 498 22.46 -22.72 -4.28
C ARG A 498 21.46 -22.33 -5.35
N LEU A 499 20.16 -22.32 -5.02
CA LEU A 499 19.07 -22.00 -5.93
C LEU A 499 19.14 -20.55 -6.40
N THR A 500 19.36 -19.61 -5.48
CA THR A 500 19.42 -18.17 -5.78
C THR A 500 20.83 -17.70 -6.11
N SER A 501 21.76 -18.62 -6.36
CA SER A 501 23.09 -18.28 -6.82
C SER A 501 23.03 -17.54 -8.16
N PHE A 502 24.03 -16.69 -8.40
CA PHE A 502 24.15 -15.90 -9.62
C PHE A 502 24.14 -16.72 -10.92
N LYS A 503 24.55 -17.99 -10.87
CA LYS A 503 24.49 -18.89 -12.03
C LYS A 503 23.07 -19.21 -12.49
N ASN A 504 22.11 -19.13 -11.57
CA ASN A 504 20.70 -19.39 -11.85
C ASN A 504 19.91 -18.09 -12.04
N LEU A 505 20.47 -16.92 -11.69
CA LEU A 505 19.80 -15.64 -11.90
C LEU A 505 19.70 -15.37 -13.40
N PHE A 506 18.46 -15.27 -13.90
CA PHE A 506 18.20 -15.11 -15.32
C PHE A 506 18.00 -13.65 -15.70
N CYS A 507 17.03 -12.99 -15.06
CA CYS A 507 16.80 -11.56 -15.25
C CYS A 507 16.01 -10.94 -14.09
N VAL A 508 15.93 -9.61 -14.08
CA VAL A 508 15.05 -8.85 -13.18
C VAL A 508 14.10 -7.98 -14.00
N ILE A 509 12.82 -8.04 -13.66
CA ILE A 509 11.76 -7.26 -14.31
C ILE A 509 11.22 -6.27 -13.29
N PHE A 510 11.38 -4.97 -13.53
CA PHE A 510 10.80 -3.89 -12.72
C PHE A 510 9.52 -3.41 -13.39
N TYR A 511 8.40 -3.33 -12.66
CA TYR A 511 7.09 -2.85 -13.13
C TYR A 511 6.79 -1.45 -12.56
#